data_AF-A0A914MUR5-F1
#
_entry.id   AF-A0A914MUR5-F1
#
_cell.length_a   1.000
_cell.length_b   1.000
_cell.length_c   1.000
_cell.angle_alpha   90.00
_cell.angle_beta   90.00
_cell.angle_gamma   90.00
#
_symmetry.space_group_name_H-M   'P 1'
#
loop_
_entity.id
_entity.type
_entity.pdbx_description
1 polymer ?
#
loop_
_entity_poly.entity_id
_entity_poly.type
_entity_poly.pdbx_seq_one_letter_code
_entity_poly.pdbx_strand_id
1 'polypeptide(L)'
;METVTGIETIRNKRQTSNATKKCNYTTEFDVRDKWPKCSPFLNHVQDQAFCGGCWAISTASAYTDRHCIERDKKGLSTLRTANTIFSSYELLSCTSKGSCRGGSPYKAWELIKSNGICTGSDYLGEGGCKPYPFGPKNTFPILKDCYNKCTNKTWGVPYDADRKNYVITSGTLKGEQAIKDELNKNGPVVAIFNVYKDFYHYADGEDGVYFVIILSSKTCTNIPLTIFLHRNSSLI
;
A
#
# COMPACT_ATOMS: atom_id res chain seq x y z
N MET A 1 -82.76 -3.49 -4.62
CA MET A 1 -81.98 -3.75 -3.40
C MET A 1 -81.08 -4.93 -3.71
N GLU A 2 -79.75 -4.89 -3.71
CA GLU A 2 -78.70 -3.89 -3.56
C GLU A 2 -77.46 -4.54 -4.23
N THR A 3 -76.62 -3.71 -4.85
CA THR A 3 -75.33 -4.07 -5.45
C THR A 3 -74.20 -4.10 -4.41
N VAL A 4 -73.26 -5.07 -4.47
CA VAL A 4 -71.79 -4.92 -4.27
C VAL A 4 -71.11 -6.19 -4.86
N THR A 5 -70.67 -6.23 -6.12
CA THR A 5 -69.32 -5.97 -6.68
C THR A 5 -68.11 -6.62 -5.98
N GLY A 6 -67.58 -7.69 -6.60
CA GLY A 6 -66.18 -7.94 -7.00
C GLY A 6 -65.01 -7.77 -6.02
N ILE A 7 -64.13 -8.80 -5.98
CA ILE A 7 -62.75 -8.82 -6.52
C ILE A 7 -62.00 -10.03 -5.93
N GLU A 8 -61.72 -11.03 -6.78
CA GLU A 8 -60.77 -12.10 -6.49
C GLU A 8 -59.35 -11.52 -6.35
N THR A 9 -58.70 -11.82 -5.23
CA THR A 9 -57.36 -11.32 -4.93
C THR A 9 -56.32 -12.13 -5.71
N ILE A 10 -55.86 -11.59 -6.84
CA ILE A 10 -54.68 -12.11 -7.56
C ILE A 10 -53.45 -11.90 -6.65
N ARG A 11 -52.89 -13.00 -6.14
CA ARG A 11 -51.57 -13.01 -5.48
C ARG A 11 -50.50 -12.64 -6.51
N ASN A 12 -50.16 -11.36 -6.59
CA ASN A 12 -48.93 -10.90 -7.24
C ASN A 12 -47.74 -11.40 -6.41
N LYS A 13 -47.10 -12.50 -6.83
CA LYS A 13 -45.72 -12.80 -6.46
C LYS A 13 -44.85 -11.67 -7.01
N ARG A 14 -44.52 -10.69 -6.17
CA ARG A 14 -43.38 -9.81 -6.43
C ARG A 14 -42.16 -10.72 -6.56
N GLN A 15 -41.72 -10.95 -7.79
CA GLN A 15 -40.34 -11.36 -8.06
C GLN A 15 -39.46 -10.22 -7.59
N THR A 16 -39.03 -10.27 -6.32
CA THR A 16 -37.87 -9.51 -5.88
C THR A 16 -36.65 -10.19 -6.50
N SER A 17 -36.34 -9.83 -7.74
CA SER A 17 -35.03 -10.10 -8.31
C SER A 17 -34.02 -9.28 -7.52
N ASN A 18 -33.50 -9.84 -6.42
CA ASN A 18 -32.23 -9.41 -5.85
C ASN A 18 -31.12 -9.85 -6.82
N ALA A 19 -31.08 -9.20 -7.99
CA ALA A 19 -29.96 -9.29 -8.90
C ALA A 19 -28.81 -8.51 -8.24
N THR A 20 -27.96 -9.23 -7.52
CA THR A 20 -26.66 -8.73 -7.08
C THR A 20 -25.95 -8.19 -8.31
N LYS A 21 -25.81 -6.86 -8.43
CA LYS A 21 -25.14 -6.23 -9.57
C LYS A 21 -23.66 -6.60 -9.51
N LYS A 22 -23.26 -7.66 -10.22
CA LYS A 22 -21.88 -8.09 -10.37
C LYS A 22 -21.13 -7.03 -11.18
N CYS A 23 -20.16 -6.34 -10.56
CA CYS A 23 -19.33 -5.39 -11.28
C CYS A 23 -18.31 -6.22 -12.09
N ASN A 24 -18.46 -6.27 -13.42
CA ASN A 24 -17.49 -6.94 -14.30
C ASN A 24 -16.26 -6.02 -14.47
N TYR A 25 -15.07 -6.57 -14.30
CA TYR A 25 -13.80 -5.87 -14.45
C TYR A 25 -12.79 -6.79 -15.15
N THR A 26 -11.81 -6.19 -15.81
CA THR A 26 -10.70 -6.88 -16.46
C THR A 26 -9.40 -6.24 -15.99
N THR A 27 -8.42 -7.06 -15.63
CA THR A 27 -7.07 -6.57 -15.34
C THR A 27 -6.40 -6.17 -16.66
N GLU A 28 -6.19 -4.86 -16.86
CA GLU A 28 -5.52 -4.33 -18.05
C GLU A 28 -3.99 -4.23 -17.88
N PHE A 29 -3.53 -4.11 -16.64
CA PHE A 29 -2.13 -3.87 -16.32
C PHE A 29 -1.76 -4.46 -14.97
N ASP A 30 -0.65 -5.18 -14.93
CA ASP A 30 0.02 -5.62 -13.71
C ASP A 30 1.49 -5.21 -13.73
N VAL A 31 1.91 -4.49 -12.69
CA VAL A 31 3.30 -4.06 -12.50
C VAL A 31 4.26 -5.27 -12.45
N ARG A 32 3.79 -6.41 -11.92
CA ARG A 32 4.57 -7.64 -11.78
C ARG A 32 4.91 -8.26 -13.12
N ASP A 33 3.96 -8.23 -14.05
CA ASP A 33 4.15 -8.74 -15.41
C ASP A 33 5.08 -7.85 -16.23
N LYS A 34 5.03 -6.53 -15.99
CA LYS A 34 5.89 -5.58 -16.69
C LYS A 34 7.35 -5.63 -16.25
N TRP A 35 7.62 -5.87 -14.96
CA TRP A 35 8.96 -5.96 -14.40
C TRP A 35 9.20 -7.30 -13.71
N PRO A 36 9.25 -8.42 -14.47
CA PRO A 36 9.28 -9.76 -13.89
C PRO A 36 10.54 -10.02 -13.06
N LYS A 37 11.68 -9.36 -13.37
CA LYS A 37 12.91 -9.44 -12.56
C LYS A 37 12.75 -8.83 -11.16
N CYS A 38 11.77 -7.96 -10.98
CA CYS A 38 11.42 -7.36 -9.69
C CYS A 38 10.28 -8.08 -8.97
N SER A 39 9.76 -9.19 -9.50
CA SER A 39 8.72 -10.01 -8.87
C SER A 39 9.01 -10.39 -7.42
N PRO A 40 10.26 -10.72 -7.01
CA PRO A 40 10.55 -10.99 -5.60
C PRO A 40 10.25 -9.81 -4.66
N PHE A 41 10.34 -8.58 -5.17
CA PHE A 41 9.99 -7.36 -4.42
C PHE A 41 8.50 -7.05 -4.54
N LEU A 42 7.97 -7.04 -5.77
CA LEU A 42 6.58 -6.66 -6.06
C LEU A 42 5.53 -7.62 -5.48
N ASN A 43 5.89 -8.88 -5.22
CA ASN A 43 5.00 -9.86 -4.57
C ASN A 43 5.16 -9.89 -3.04
N HIS A 44 6.04 -9.08 -2.47
CA HIS A 44 6.27 -9.08 -1.03
C HIS A 44 5.22 -8.26 -0.30
N VAL A 45 4.54 -8.89 0.66
CA VAL A 45 3.54 -8.24 1.52
C VAL A 45 4.11 -8.16 2.94
N GLN A 46 4.29 -6.94 3.44
CA GLN A 46 4.77 -6.68 4.79
C GLN A 46 3.61 -6.52 5.79
N ASP A 47 3.71 -7.16 6.95
CA ASP A 47 2.77 -7.02 8.07
C ASP A 47 3.13 -5.79 8.94
N GLN A 48 2.13 -4.94 9.21
CA GLN A 48 2.27 -3.77 10.08
C GLN A 48 2.06 -4.05 11.57
N ALA A 49 1.68 -5.29 11.92
CA ALA A 49 1.29 -5.70 13.26
C ALA A 49 0.20 -4.77 13.85
N PHE A 50 0.11 -4.68 15.18
CA PHE A 50 -0.86 -3.82 15.88
C PHE A 50 -0.46 -2.32 15.88
N CYS A 51 0.38 -1.90 14.94
CA CYS A 51 0.76 -0.50 14.73
C CYS A 51 -0.06 0.09 13.58
N GLY A 52 -0.60 1.31 13.74
CA GLY A 52 -1.13 2.12 12.64
C GLY A 52 -0.02 2.70 11.75
N GLY A 53 0.86 1.85 11.24
CA GLY A 53 2.07 2.19 10.49
C GLY A 53 1.96 2.03 8.97
N CYS A 54 0.74 1.80 8.45
CA CYS A 54 0.48 1.57 7.02
C CYS A 54 1.17 2.60 6.11
N TRP A 55 1.12 3.89 6.48
CA TRP A 55 1.71 5.00 5.74
C TRP A 55 3.24 4.90 5.59
N ALA A 56 3.94 4.31 6.56
CA ALA A 56 5.37 4.13 6.54
C ALA A 56 5.74 2.86 5.75
N ILE A 57 4.99 1.78 5.98
CA ILE A 57 5.19 0.50 5.31
C ILE A 57 4.92 0.61 3.82
N SER A 58 3.77 1.15 3.41
CA SER A 58 3.43 1.31 2.00
C SER A 58 4.46 2.16 1.26
N THR A 59 4.99 3.21 1.90
CA THR A 59 6.02 4.07 1.33
C THR A 59 7.36 3.35 1.19
N ALA A 60 7.81 2.62 2.22
CA ALA A 60 9.04 1.84 2.14
C ALA A 60 8.95 0.70 1.10
N SER A 61 7.79 0.03 1.00
CA SER A 61 7.52 -0.99 -0.01
C SER A 61 7.59 -0.40 -1.42
N ALA A 62 6.83 0.66 -1.70
CA ALA A 62 6.87 1.31 -3.01
C ALA A 62 8.27 1.83 -3.36
N TYR A 63 9.02 2.35 -2.39
CA TYR A 63 10.40 2.79 -2.62
C TYR A 63 11.32 1.63 -2.97
N THR A 64 11.19 0.51 -2.25
CA THR A 64 11.93 -0.74 -2.50
C THR A 64 11.64 -1.29 -3.89
N ASP A 65 10.37 -1.37 -4.28
CA ASP A 65 9.95 -1.84 -5.60
C ASP A 65 10.53 -0.97 -6.70
N ARG A 66 10.41 0.36 -6.56
CA ARG A 66 10.92 1.32 -7.53
C ARG A 66 12.43 1.34 -7.61
N HIS A 67 13.14 1.01 -6.53
CA HIS A 67 14.59 0.83 -6.58
C HIS A 67 14.97 -0.35 -7.48
N CYS A 68 14.28 -1.49 -7.37
CA CYS A 68 14.49 -2.60 -8.28
C CYS A 68 14.14 -2.22 -9.73
N ILE A 69 12.98 -1.59 -9.96
CA ILE A 69 12.51 -1.21 -11.30
C ILE A 69 13.49 -0.27 -12.01
N GLU A 70 13.99 0.76 -11.32
CA GLU A 70 14.97 1.67 -11.90
C GLU A 70 16.30 0.99 -12.23
N ARG A 71 16.70 0.00 -11.45
CA ARG A 71 17.88 -0.82 -11.75
C ARG A 71 17.65 -1.71 -12.97
N ASP A 72 16.49 -2.36 -13.07
CA ASP A 72 16.15 -3.21 -14.22
C ASP A 72 16.05 -2.42 -15.53
N LYS A 73 15.52 -1.18 -15.50
CA LYS A 73 15.54 -0.25 -16.64
C LYS A 73 16.95 0.05 -17.15
N LYS A 74 17.98 -0.13 -16.33
CA LYS A 74 19.40 0.04 -16.67
C LYS A 74 20.10 -1.28 -17.01
N GLY A 75 19.35 -2.38 -17.12
CA GLY A 75 19.89 -3.71 -17.37
C GLY A 75 20.55 -4.36 -16.16
N LEU A 76 20.38 -3.81 -14.95
CA LEU A 76 20.97 -4.36 -13.73
C LEU A 76 20.01 -5.33 -13.04
N SER A 77 20.54 -6.48 -12.61
CA SER A 77 19.81 -7.39 -11.73
C SER A 77 19.87 -6.92 -10.27
N THR A 78 18.80 -7.16 -9.52
CA THR A 78 18.70 -6.84 -8.09
C THR A 78 18.16 -8.06 -7.36
N LEU A 79 18.94 -8.61 -6.43
CA LEU A 79 18.46 -9.68 -5.56
C LEU A 79 17.76 -9.06 -4.35
N ARG A 80 16.64 -9.64 -3.93
CA ARG A 80 15.95 -9.21 -2.72
C ARG A 80 16.69 -9.74 -1.49
N THR A 81 17.44 -8.86 -0.83
CA THR A 81 18.26 -9.15 0.34
C THR A 81 18.13 -8.01 1.34
N ALA A 82 18.70 -8.17 2.54
CA ALA A 82 18.75 -7.11 3.52
C ALA A 82 19.45 -5.82 3.03
N ASN A 83 20.28 -5.86 1.99
CA ASN A 83 20.94 -4.68 1.40
C ASN A 83 20.06 -3.90 0.40
N THR A 84 18.94 -4.48 -0.04
CA THR A 84 18.14 -3.97 -1.16
C THR A 84 16.66 -3.75 -0.78
N ILE A 85 16.33 -3.88 0.50
CA ILE A 85 15.02 -3.57 1.07
C ILE A 85 15.15 -2.44 2.09
N PHE A 86 14.25 -1.47 2.03
CA PHE A 86 14.36 -0.25 2.81
C PHE A 86 13.46 -0.26 4.05
N SER A 87 13.97 0.32 5.12
CA SER A 87 13.37 0.22 6.45
C SER A 87 12.06 1.01 6.55
N SER A 88 10.94 0.29 6.64
CA SER A 88 9.68 0.89 7.07
C SER A 88 9.75 1.43 8.51
N TYR A 89 10.63 0.88 9.35
CA TYR A 89 10.83 1.36 10.72
C TYR A 89 11.56 2.72 10.79
N GLU A 90 12.51 2.97 9.90
CA GLU A 90 13.12 4.30 9.72
C GLU A 90 12.02 5.34 9.46
N LEU A 91 11.16 5.09 8.48
CA LEU A 91 10.05 5.99 8.18
C LEU A 91 9.09 6.13 9.35
N LEU A 92 8.72 5.02 9.98
CA LEU A 92 7.75 4.97 11.08
C LEU A 92 8.21 5.77 12.30
N SER A 93 9.51 5.70 12.64
CA SER A 93 10.08 6.36 13.82
C SER A 93 10.57 7.77 13.54
N CYS A 94 11.15 8.02 12.36
CA CYS A 94 11.85 9.27 12.04
C CYS A 94 11.04 10.29 11.24
N THR A 95 9.89 9.91 10.66
CA THR A 95 9.03 10.90 10.00
C THR A 95 8.34 11.76 11.06
N SER A 96 8.70 13.04 11.12
CA SER A 96 8.27 13.96 12.19
C SER A 96 8.69 13.47 13.58
N LYS A 97 7.76 13.01 14.43
CA LYS A 97 8.04 12.43 15.76
C LYS A 97 7.80 10.90 15.81
N GLY A 98 7.49 10.29 14.67
CA GLY A 98 7.05 8.90 14.58
C GLY A 98 5.68 8.64 15.19
N SER A 99 4.95 7.64 14.68
CA SER A 99 3.60 7.32 15.18
C SER A 99 3.07 5.96 14.74
N CYS A 100 2.58 5.17 15.69
CA CYS A 100 1.71 4.00 15.47
C CYS A 100 0.20 4.34 15.52
N ARG A 101 -0.16 5.63 15.51
CA ARG A 101 -1.55 6.12 15.49
C ARG A 101 -1.95 6.69 14.13
N GLY A 102 -1.20 6.35 13.08
CA GLY A 102 -1.33 6.95 11.75
C GLY A 102 -0.26 8.00 11.47
N GLY A 103 -0.19 8.41 10.21
CA GLY A 103 0.84 9.32 9.70
C GLY A 103 0.60 9.65 8.23
N SER A 104 1.59 10.29 7.60
CA SER A 104 1.45 10.85 6.25
C SER A 104 2.47 10.22 5.30
N PRO A 105 2.03 9.49 4.26
CA PRO A 105 2.90 9.00 3.20
C PRO A 105 3.67 10.14 2.51
N TYR A 106 3.04 11.31 2.34
CA TYR A 106 3.70 12.50 1.78
C TYR A 106 4.93 12.89 2.60
N LYS A 107 4.79 13.01 3.93
CA LYS A 107 5.92 13.36 4.80
C LYS A 107 7.00 12.26 4.80
N ALA A 108 6.60 11.01 4.67
CA ALA A 108 7.56 9.90 4.55
C ALA A 108 8.38 10.03 3.25
N TRP A 109 7.74 10.37 2.13
CA TRP A 109 8.44 10.67 0.88
C TRP A 109 9.38 11.88 1.00
N GLU A 110 8.95 12.95 1.68
CA GLU A 110 9.81 14.11 1.94
C GLU A 110 11.04 13.73 2.77
N LEU A 111 10.89 12.87 3.79
CA LEU A 111 12.03 12.38 4.58
C LEU A 111 13.01 11.59 3.71
N ILE A 112 12.53 10.67 2.86
CA ILE A 112 13.41 9.92 1.95
C ILE A 112 14.16 10.90 1.05
N LYS A 113 13.47 11.92 0.51
CA LYS A 113 14.06 12.93 -0.36
C LYS A 113 15.08 13.82 0.36
N SER A 114 14.89 14.16 1.63
CA SER A 114 15.79 15.06 2.36
C SER A 114 16.96 14.33 3.02
N ASN A 115 16.73 13.13 3.54
CA ASN A 115 17.68 12.43 4.43
C ASN A 115 18.11 11.06 3.89
N GLY A 116 17.41 10.55 2.88
CA GLY A 116 17.51 9.14 2.48
C GLY A 116 16.86 8.21 3.51
N ILE A 117 16.88 6.93 3.18
CA ILE A 117 16.32 5.84 3.99
C ILE A 117 17.32 4.71 4.09
N CYS A 118 17.52 4.17 5.29
CA CYS A 118 18.40 3.03 5.52
C CYS A 118 17.70 1.71 5.18
N THR A 119 18.47 0.65 5.07
CA THR A 119 17.98 -0.70 4.87
C THR A 119 17.29 -1.25 6.12
N GLY A 120 16.34 -2.16 5.93
CA GLY A 120 15.66 -2.81 7.04
C GLY A 120 14.66 -3.83 6.56
N SER A 121 14.83 -5.07 7.02
CA SER A 121 13.92 -6.16 6.72
C SER A 121 12.65 -6.15 7.57
N ASP A 122 11.70 -7.00 7.20
CA ASP A 122 10.53 -7.36 7.99
C ASP A 122 10.91 -7.98 9.34
N TYR A 123 9.92 -8.14 10.22
CA TYR A 123 10.12 -8.63 11.59
C TYR A 123 10.94 -9.91 11.68
N LEU A 124 10.66 -10.91 10.86
CA LEU A 124 11.37 -12.20 10.87
C LEU A 124 12.74 -12.17 10.17
N GLY A 125 13.00 -11.13 9.36
CA GLY A 125 14.22 -11.06 8.57
C GLY A 125 15.44 -10.65 9.37
N GLU A 126 15.24 -9.82 10.41
CA GLU A 126 16.25 -9.25 11.33
C GLU A 126 17.51 -8.62 10.68
N GLY A 127 17.56 -8.52 9.34
CA GLY A 127 18.63 -7.93 8.56
C GLY A 127 18.39 -6.46 8.23
N GLY A 128 19.44 -5.80 7.76
CA GLY A 128 19.46 -4.38 7.44
C GLY A 128 19.80 -3.54 8.66
N CYS A 129 19.98 -2.25 8.44
CA CYS A 129 20.33 -1.29 9.50
C CYS A 129 19.20 -1.15 10.54
N LYS A 130 17.94 -1.07 10.09
CA LYS A 130 16.77 -0.93 10.96
C LYS A 130 15.65 -1.91 10.59
N PRO A 131 15.76 -3.21 10.92
CA PRO A 131 14.66 -4.16 10.75
C PRO A 131 13.41 -3.73 11.53
N TYR A 132 12.25 -4.15 11.03
CA TYR A 132 10.95 -3.86 11.62
C TYR A 132 10.80 -4.57 12.98
N PRO A 133 10.53 -3.87 14.09
CA PRO A 133 10.63 -4.48 15.41
C PRO A 133 9.32 -5.13 15.92
N PHE A 134 8.22 -5.00 15.18
CA PHE A 134 6.90 -5.43 15.64
C PHE A 134 6.47 -6.70 14.93
N GLY A 135 6.29 -7.77 15.71
CA GLY A 135 5.71 -9.04 15.27
C GLY A 135 4.21 -9.15 15.57
N PRO A 136 3.58 -10.28 15.22
CA PRO A 136 2.15 -10.51 15.41
C PRO A 136 1.81 -10.60 16.90
N LYS A 137 1.39 -9.49 17.50
CA LYS A 137 0.89 -9.38 18.87
C LYS A 137 -0.36 -8.53 18.88
N ASN A 138 -1.32 -8.84 19.74
CA ASN A 138 -2.57 -8.08 19.88
C ASN A 138 -2.45 -6.89 20.85
N THR A 139 -1.26 -6.27 20.91
CA THR A 139 -0.97 -5.18 21.85
C THR A 139 -0.36 -4.00 21.13
N PHE A 140 -0.81 -2.79 21.47
CA PHE A 140 -0.26 -1.56 20.91
C PHE A 140 1.24 -1.46 21.19
N PRO A 141 2.08 -1.37 20.15
CA PRO A 141 3.52 -1.41 20.34
C PRO A 141 4.05 -0.10 20.94
N ILE A 142 5.13 -0.22 21.70
CA ILE A 142 5.90 0.93 22.16
C ILE A 142 6.86 1.31 21.04
N LEU A 143 6.54 2.38 20.33
CA LEU A 143 7.43 2.97 19.34
C LEU A 143 8.55 3.71 20.07
N LYS A 144 9.80 3.34 19.79
CA LYS A 144 10.96 4.08 20.30
C LYS A 144 11.16 5.35 19.47
N ASP A 145 11.72 6.37 20.10
CA ASP A 145 12.11 7.60 19.42
C ASP A 145 13.07 7.31 18.27
N CYS A 146 13.04 8.19 17.26
CA CYS A 146 14.01 8.16 16.19
C CYS A 146 15.43 8.37 16.73
N TYR A 147 16.37 7.56 16.23
CA TYR A 147 17.79 7.76 16.43
C TYR A 147 18.56 7.56 15.13
N ASN A 148 19.57 8.38 14.90
CA ASN A 148 20.44 8.32 13.72
C ASN A 148 21.50 7.22 13.86
N LYS A 149 21.07 5.96 14.09
CA LYS A 149 21.92 4.78 14.24
C LYS A 149 21.17 3.52 13.83
N CYS A 150 21.88 2.51 13.33
CA CYS A 150 21.30 1.19 13.10
C CYS A 150 20.77 0.58 14.40
N THR A 151 19.55 0.02 14.35
CA THR A 151 18.97 -0.74 15.46
C THR A 151 19.62 -2.13 15.52
N ASN A 152 19.96 -2.67 14.36
CA ASN A 152 20.68 -3.92 14.22
C ASN A 152 22.18 -3.70 14.46
N LYS A 153 22.70 -4.27 15.55
CA LYS A 153 24.10 -4.11 15.95
C LYS A 153 25.07 -4.98 15.17
N THR A 154 24.58 -6.03 14.49
CA THR A 154 25.41 -6.93 13.68
C THR A 154 25.47 -6.49 12.22
N TRP A 155 24.74 -5.43 11.86
CA TRP A 155 24.80 -4.86 10.52
C TRP A 155 26.15 -4.21 10.25
N GLY A 156 26.86 -4.69 9.23
CA GLY A 156 28.23 -4.26 8.93
C GLY A 156 28.34 -2.88 8.27
N VAL A 157 27.23 -2.28 7.84
CA VAL A 157 27.22 -0.97 7.18
C VAL A 157 26.81 0.12 8.19
N PRO A 158 27.63 1.16 8.41
CA PRO A 158 27.26 2.29 9.27
C PRO A 158 26.00 3.01 8.79
N TYR A 159 25.19 3.52 9.72
CA TYR A 159 23.91 4.18 9.43
C TYR A 159 23.98 5.22 8.30
N ASP A 160 24.94 6.15 8.37
CA ASP A 160 25.04 7.22 7.37
C ASP A 160 25.41 6.70 5.97
N ALA A 161 26.20 5.62 5.89
CA ALA A 161 26.59 4.98 4.62
C ALA A 161 25.48 4.08 4.05
N ASP A 162 24.63 3.54 4.92
CA ASP A 162 23.54 2.65 4.59
C ASP A 162 22.33 3.41 4.01
N ARG A 163 22.11 4.65 4.45
CA ARG A 163 21.05 5.50 3.90
C ARG A 163 21.24 5.77 2.42
N LYS A 164 20.18 5.54 1.65
CA LYS A 164 20.12 5.85 0.21
C LYS A 164 19.04 6.88 -0.07
N ASN A 165 19.35 7.80 -0.98
CA ASN A 165 18.41 8.75 -1.51
C ASN A 165 18.42 8.64 -3.03
N TYR A 166 17.33 8.11 -3.56
CA TYR A 166 17.10 8.01 -5.00
C TYR A 166 15.92 8.88 -5.43
N VAL A 167 15.30 9.66 -4.54
CA VAL A 167 14.08 10.43 -4.85
C VAL A 167 14.45 11.81 -5.38
N ILE A 168 14.03 12.12 -6.62
CA ILE A 168 14.18 13.47 -7.20
C ILE A 168 12.93 14.32 -6.90
N THR A 169 11.75 13.77 -7.17
CA THR A 169 10.49 14.48 -6.98
C THR A 169 9.53 13.66 -6.14
N SER A 170 8.72 14.34 -5.34
CA SER A 170 7.65 13.80 -4.50
C SER A 170 6.42 14.67 -4.74
N GLY A 171 5.22 14.08 -4.79
CA GLY A 171 4.01 14.83 -5.11
C GLY A 171 2.73 14.03 -5.03
N THR A 172 1.61 14.67 -5.38
CA THR A 172 0.29 14.04 -5.43
C THR A 172 -0.12 13.85 -6.89
N LEU A 173 -0.65 12.66 -7.23
CA LEU A 173 -1.28 12.39 -8.51
C LEU A 173 -2.76 12.74 -8.44
N LYS A 174 -3.29 13.31 -9.52
CA LYS A 174 -4.72 13.64 -9.66
C LYS A 174 -5.26 13.06 -10.95
N GLY A 175 -6.33 12.27 -10.84
CA GLY A 175 -7.00 11.64 -11.98
C GLY A 175 -6.44 10.27 -12.34
N GLU A 176 -7.33 9.40 -12.83
CA GLU A 176 -7.04 8.01 -13.18
C GLU A 176 -5.90 7.88 -14.19
N GLN A 177 -5.92 8.69 -15.27
CA GLN A 177 -4.90 8.62 -16.31
C GLN A 177 -3.49 8.91 -15.77
N ALA A 178 -3.34 9.92 -14.91
CA ALA A 178 -2.05 10.24 -14.30
C ALA A 178 -1.53 9.10 -13.41
N ILE A 179 -2.44 8.36 -12.76
CA ILE A 179 -2.11 7.20 -11.93
C ILE A 179 -1.68 6.03 -12.82
N LYS A 180 -2.43 5.72 -13.88
CA LYS A 180 -2.09 4.69 -14.87
C LYS A 180 -0.73 4.96 -15.52
N ASP A 181 -0.50 6.20 -15.94
CA ASP A 181 0.76 6.63 -16.55
C ASP A 181 1.93 6.48 -15.59
N GLU A 182 1.76 6.86 -14.32
CA GLU A 182 2.81 6.75 -13.31
C GLU A 182 3.12 5.29 -12.95
N LEU A 183 2.09 4.44 -12.79
CA LEU A 183 2.25 3.00 -12.58
C LEU A 183 3.00 2.36 -13.75
N ASN A 184 2.58 2.67 -14.98
CA ASN A 184 3.19 2.15 -16.19
C ASN A 184 4.62 2.66 -16.39
N LYS A 185 4.91 3.92 -16.06
CA LYS A 185 6.24 4.48 -16.29
C LYS A 185 7.23 4.12 -15.20
N ASN A 186 6.82 4.19 -13.93
CA ASN A 186 7.72 4.21 -12.79
C ASN A 186 7.43 3.15 -11.73
N GLY A 187 6.34 2.39 -11.83
CA GLY A 187 6.01 1.33 -10.88
C GLY A 187 5.06 1.76 -9.75
N PRO A 188 4.98 0.98 -8.64
CA PRO A 188 3.93 1.12 -7.62
C PRO A 188 3.85 2.52 -6.99
N VAL A 189 2.64 3.00 -6.69
CA VAL A 189 2.40 4.29 -6.00
C VAL A 189 1.74 4.05 -4.64
N VAL A 190 1.76 5.04 -3.75
CA VAL A 190 1.09 4.92 -2.44
C VAL A 190 -0.27 5.60 -2.50
N ALA A 191 -1.34 4.87 -2.24
CA ALA A 191 -2.70 5.42 -2.16
C ALA A 191 -3.23 5.39 -0.72
N ILE A 192 -4.09 6.36 -0.39
CA ILE A 192 -4.90 6.39 0.82
C ILE A 192 -6.37 6.36 0.42
N PHE A 193 -7.14 5.56 1.16
CA PHE A 193 -8.59 5.47 1.03
C PHE A 193 -9.24 5.29 2.40
N ASN A 194 -10.54 5.57 2.49
CA ASN A 194 -11.30 5.36 3.71
C ASN A 194 -11.62 3.87 3.89
N VAL A 195 -11.22 3.31 5.02
CA VAL A 195 -11.52 1.91 5.39
C VAL A 195 -12.86 1.87 6.13
N TYR A 196 -13.80 1.09 5.61
CA TYR A 196 -15.10 0.85 6.22
C TYR A 196 -15.13 -0.54 6.86
N LYS A 197 -16.11 -0.80 7.75
CA LYS A 197 -16.17 -2.05 8.52
C LYS A 197 -16.28 -3.30 7.64
N ASP A 198 -16.99 -3.19 6.53
CA ASP A 198 -17.15 -4.24 5.52
C ASP A 198 -15.84 -4.61 4.82
N PHE A 199 -14.86 -3.69 4.74
CA PHE A 199 -13.54 -3.98 4.19
C PHE A 199 -12.81 -5.11 4.95
N TYR A 200 -12.98 -5.22 6.27
CA TYR A 200 -12.34 -6.29 7.05
C TYR A 200 -12.91 -7.69 6.78
N HIS A 201 -14.07 -7.75 6.13
CA HIS A 201 -14.70 -9.00 5.70
C HIS A 201 -14.47 -9.27 4.21
N TYR A 202 -13.74 -8.38 3.51
CA TYR A 202 -13.34 -8.63 2.14
C TYR A 202 -12.39 -9.82 2.13
N ALA A 203 -12.88 -10.93 1.57
CA ALA A 203 -12.08 -12.06 1.14
C ALA A 203 -12.27 -12.18 -0.37
N ASP A 204 -11.26 -12.68 -1.08
CA ASP A 204 -11.38 -12.97 -2.50
C ASP A 204 -12.39 -14.10 -2.70
N GLY A 205 -13.66 -13.72 -2.76
CA GLY A 205 -14.81 -14.59 -2.85
C GLY A 205 -15.85 -13.91 -3.72
N GLU A 206 -15.87 -14.34 -4.98
CA GLU A 206 -16.87 -14.10 -6.03
C GLU A 206 -16.61 -12.98 -7.05
N ASP A 207 -16.13 -11.79 -6.64
CA ASP A 207 -16.07 -10.62 -7.55
C ASP A 207 -14.74 -9.82 -7.56
N GLY A 208 -13.73 -10.18 -6.75
CA GLY A 208 -12.35 -9.65 -6.77
C GLY A 208 -12.12 -8.12 -6.84
N VAL A 209 -13.17 -7.33 -6.60
CA VAL A 209 -13.14 -5.87 -6.47
C VAL A 209 -13.98 -5.48 -5.27
N TYR A 210 -13.38 -4.70 -4.37
CA TYR A 210 -14.07 -4.16 -3.20
C TYR A 210 -14.89 -2.90 -3.54
N PHE A 211 -16.11 -2.84 -3.01
CA PHE A 211 -16.97 -1.65 -3.03
C PHE A 211 -17.56 -1.43 -1.63
N VAL A 212 -17.77 -0.16 -1.26
CA VAL A 212 -18.40 0.19 0.01
C VAL A 212 -19.89 -0.15 -0.05
N ILE A 213 -20.37 -1.01 0.85
CA ILE A 213 -21.78 -1.36 0.95
C ILE A 213 -22.49 -0.32 1.82
N ILE A 214 -23.00 0.74 1.19
CA ILE A 214 -23.91 1.68 1.86
C ILE A 214 -25.31 1.05 1.84
N LEU A 215 -25.92 0.91 3.03
CA LEU A 215 -27.25 0.33 3.26
C LEU A 215 -28.28 0.85 2.24
N SER A 216 -28.49 0.08 1.17
CA SER A 216 -29.64 0.03 0.23
C SER A 216 -29.26 -0.15 -1.25
N SER A 217 -27.99 -0.09 -1.66
CA SER A 217 -27.61 -0.56 -3.00
C SER A 217 -26.14 -0.94 -3.11
N LYS A 218 -25.85 -2.11 -3.70
CA LYS A 218 -24.50 -2.45 -4.20
C LYS A 218 -24.25 -1.61 -5.46
N THR A 219 -23.97 -0.33 -5.27
CA THR A 219 -23.56 0.57 -6.36
C THR A 219 -22.04 0.58 -6.44
N CYS A 220 -21.48 0.29 -7.62
CA CYS A 220 -20.06 0.50 -7.90
C CYS A 220 -19.79 2.02 -7.86
N THR A 221 -19.59 2.60 -6.67
CA THR A 221 -19.29 4.03 -6.47
C THR A 221 -17.80 4.23 -6.33
N ASN A 222 -17.25 5.22 -7.02
CA ASN A 222 -15.84 5.60 -6.93
C ASN A 222 -15.47 5.94 -5.48
N ILE A 223 -14.48 5.26 -4.93
CA ILE A 223 -13.91 5.60 -3.62
C ILE A 223 -12.95 6.78 -3.84
N PRO A 224 -13.08 7.90 -3.12
CA PRO A 224 -12.12 8.98 -3.23
C PRO A 224 -10.75 8.51 -2.75
N LEU A 225 -9.77 8.53 -3.67
CA LEU A 225 -8.37 8.15 -3.42
C LEU A 225 -7.49 9.40 -3.41
N THR A 226 -6.61 9.49 -2.42
CA THR A 226 -5.45 10.41 -2.49
C THR A 226 -4.21 9.58 -2.74
N ILE A 227 -3.53 9.81 -3.86
CA ILE A 227 -2.37 9.02 -4.29
C ILE A 227 -1.10 9.88 -4.28
N PHE A 228 -0.10 9.39 -3.57
CA PHE A 228 1.23 9.98 -3.45
C PHE A 228 2.20 9.24 -4.36
N LEU A 229 3.01 10.01 -5.10
CA LEU A 229 4.09 9.51 -5.92
C LEU A 229 5.44 9.99 -5.41
N HIS A 230 6.47 9.34 -5.93
CA HIS A 230 7.79 9.95 -6.07
C HIS A 230 8.44 9.50 -7.38
N ARG A 231 9.31 10.30 -8.00
CA ARG A 231 10.16 9.83 -9.10
C ARG A 231 11.55 9.51 -8.59
N ASN A 232 12.07 8.38 -9.00
CA ASN A 232 13.45 8.02 -8.71
C ASN A 232 14.43 8.67 -9.70
N SER A 233 15.67 8.83 -9.28
CA SER A 233 16.76 9.41 -10.04
C SER A 233 17.35 8.44 -11.04
N SER A 234 17.66 8.95 -12.23
CA SER A 234 18.49 8.27 -13.23
C SER A 234 19.94 8.04 -12.76
N LEU A 235 20.32 8.53 -11.58
CA LEU A 235 21.64 8.37 -10.96
C LEU A 235 21.62 7.20 -9.95
N ILE A 236 21.66 5.99 -10.49
CA ILE A 236 22.01 4.71 -9.82
C ILE A 236 23.13 4.13 -10.66
#